data_AF-A0A4W5LBQ2-F1
#
_entry.id   AF-A0A4W5LBQ2-F1
#
_cell.length_a   1.000
_cell.length_b   1.000
_cell.length_c   1.000
_cell.angle_alpha   90.00
_cell.angle_beta   90.00
_cell.angle_gamma   90.00
#
_symmetry.space_group_name_H-M   'P 1'
#
loop_
_entity.id
_entity.type
_entity.pdbx_description
1 polymer ?
#
loop_
_entity_poly.entity_id
_entity_poly.type
_entity_poly.pdbx_seq_one_letter_code
_entity_poly.pdbx_strand_id
1 'polypeptide(L)'
;PLQLLYSTYVCSAACSSIEVEEVSRGRVYTCLTPPFEELFDWVEEHTLTLLLEPWTLLTTRDTDTFQKVAVREETRQVESEQYRELQTRYEEAVHRLEQHAVAQACRPPPPPLEVPRSPAMWSAVPERYRGYRLGSLLGHRMELQHFTSFLQDNTASIHLTCWLDIEHYRRIPHKDKAQREDKSRLIKDKYLNRKYFFGPDSPATRQQQDEVMSQSLL
;
A
#
# COMPACT_ATOMS: atom_id res chain seq x y z
N PRO A 1 -29.22 -33.74 9.48
CA PRO A 1 -29.51 -32.33 9.08
C PRO A 1 -29.49 -32.11 7.56
N LEU A 2 -28.47 -32.59 6.84
CA LEU A 2 -28.34 -32.41 5.38
C LEU A 2 -29.34 -33.27 4.56
N GLN A 3 -29.66 -34.48 5.02
CA GLN A 3 -30.57 -35.41 4.33
C GLN A 3 -32.01 -34.88 4.23
N LEU A 4 -32.44 -34.09 5.23
CA LEU A 4 -33.78 -33.47 5.26
C LEU A 4 -33.92 -32.36 4.21
N LEU A 5 -32.82 -31.64 3.92
CA LEU A 5 -32.76 -30.59 2.90
C LEU A 5 -32.82 -31.19 1.49
N TYR A 6 -32.11 -32.30 1.27
CA TYR A 6 -32.07 -32.94 -0.04
C TYR A 6 -33.43 -33.54 -0.42
N SER A 7 -34.15 -34.15 0.53
CA SER A 7 -35.46 -34.71 0.25
C SER A 7 -36.52 -33.63 -0.01
N THR A 8 -36.55 -32.54 0.77
CA THR A 8 -37.62 -31.52 0.65
C THR A 8 -37.51 -30.64 -0.59
N TYR A 9 -36.31 -30.40 -1.11
CA TYR A 9 -36.11 -29.42 -2.19
C TYR A 9 -35.80 -30.01 -3.56
N VAL A 10 -35.47 -31.31 -3.65
CA VAL A 10 -35.10 -31.96 -4.93
C VAL A 10 -36.30 -32.65 -5.61
N CYS A 11 -37.30 -33.11 -4.84
CA CYS A 11 -38.47 -33.78 -5.40
C CYS A 11 -39.76 -33.23 -4.78
N SER A 12 -40.65 -32.63 -5.58
CA SER A 12 -41.93 -32.06 -5.12
C SER A 12 -42.86 -33.10 -4.49
N ALA A 13 -42.68 -34.38 -4.81
CA ALA A 13 -43.41 -35.50 -4.23
C ALA A 13 -42.87 -35.95 -2.85
N ALA A 14 -41.71 -35.46 -2.41
CA ALA A 14 -41.10 -35.87 -1.14
C ALA A 14 -41.87 -35.39 0.09
N CYS A 15 -42.76 -34.40 -0.07
CA CYS A 15 -43.68 -33.95 0.98
C CYS A 15 -44.90 -34.87 1.14
N SER A 16 -45.08 -35.86 0.26
CA SER A 16 -46.19 -36.81 0.32
C SER A 16 -45.80 -38.00 1.21
N SER A 17 -46.25 -37.97 2.46
CA SER A 17 -46.17 -39.12 3.38
C SER A 17 -47.30 -40.10 3.06
N ILE A 18 -46.98 -41.40 2.94
CA ILE A 18 -47.98 -42.49 2.76
C ILE A 18 -48.50 -42.99 4.14
N GLU A 19 -48.22 -42.27 5.24
CA GLU A 19 -48.61 -42.67 6.61
C GLU A 19 -48.28 -44.13 6.95
N VAL A 20 -47.09 -44.57 6.55
CA VAL A 20 -46.61 -45.93 6.83
C VAL A 20 -46.27 -46.05 8.32
N GLU A 21 -46.67 -47.18 8.93
CA GLU A 21 -46.37 -47.51 10.32
C GLU A 21 -44.87 -47.38 10.64
N GLU A 22 -44.55 -46.82 11.81
CA GLU A 22 -43.18 -46.45 12.20
C GLU A 22 -42.21 -47.64 12.21
N VAL A 23 -42.72 -48.84 12.51
CA VAL A 23 -41.97 -50.11 12.44
C VAL A 23 -41.56 -50.43 11.01
N SER A 24 -42.47 -50.28 10.05
CA SER A 24 -42.20 -50.51 8.63
C SER A 24 -41.24 -49.46 8.07
N ARG A 25 -41.38 -48.20 8.51
CA ARG A 25 -40.44 -47.12 8.19
C ARG A 25 -39.02 -47.44 8.68
N GLY A 26 -38.86 -47.89 9.93
CA GLY A 26 -37.57 -48.30 10.48
C GLY A 26 -36.92 -49.47 9.73
N ARG A 27 -37.73 -50.42 9.25
CA ARG A 27 -37.25 -51.53 8.41
C ARG A 27 -36.74 -51.07 7.03
N VAL A 28 -37.41 -50.09 6.42
CA VAL A 28 -36.93 -49.52 5.15
C VAL A 28 -35.62 -48.75 5.37
N TYR A 29 -35.52 -47.95 6.43
CA TYR A 29 -34.29 -47.19 6.73
C TYR A 29 -33.09 -48.08 7.06
N THR A 30 -33.29 -49.20 7.75
CA THR A 30 -32.22 -50.17 8.00
C THR A 30 -31.74 -50.86 6.72
N CYS A 31 -32.62 -51.09 5.74
CA CYS A 31 -32.22 -51.56 4.42
C CYS A 31 -31.52 -50.49 3.55
N LEU A 32 -31.66 -49.20 3.89
CA LEU A 32 -30.99 -48.07 3.23
C LEU A 32 -29.67 -47.68 3.91
N THR A 33 -29.24 -48.46 4.91
CA THR A 33 -27.97 -48.27 5.62
C THR A 33 -27.04 -49.43 5.27
N PRO A 34 -25.80 -49.20 4.82
CA PRO A 34 -25.18 -47.88 4.68
C PRO A 34 -25.74 -47.09 3.48
N PRO A 35 -25.65 -45.75 3.49
CA PRO A 35 -25.97 -44.90 2.35
C PRO A 35 -25.34 -45.43 1.05
N PHE A 36 -26.00 -45.19 -0.08
CA PHE A 36 -25.52 -45.67 -1.38
C PHE A 36 -24.06 -45.28 -1.69
N GLU A 37 -23.63 -44.09 -1.28
CA GLU A 37 -22.24 -43.61 -1.43
C GLU A 37 -21.23 -44.54 -0.72
N GLU A 38 -21.53 -44.94 0.52
CA GLU A 38 -20.67 -45.80 1.34
C GLU A 38 -20.54 -47.23 0.79
N LEU A 39 -21.38 -47.65 -0.17
CA LEU A 39 -21.24 -48.92 -0.87
C LEU A 39 -20.08 -48.92 -1.87
N PHE A 40 -19.68 -47.74 -2.37
CA PHE A 40 -18.64 -47.60 -3.39
C PHE A 40 -17.29 -47.18 -2.81
N ASP A 41 -17.22 -46.78 -1.54
CA ASP A 41 -15.97 -46.37 -0.88
C ASP A 41 -14.82 -47.37 -1.10
N TRP A 42 -15.09 -48.67 -0.94
CA TRP A 42 -14.06 -49.70 -1.13
C TRP A 42 -13.61 -49.83 -2.59
N VAL A 43 -14.54 -49.69 -3.53
CA VAL A 43 -14.25 -49.75 -4.97
C VAL A 43 -13.50 -48.50 -5.41
N GLU A 44 -13.87 -47.33 -4.88
CA GLU A 44 -13.19 -46.06 -5.10
C GLU A 44 -11.76 -46.13 -4.57
N GLU A 45 -11.56 -46.52 -3.30
CA GLU A 45 -10.24 -46.66 -2.70
C GLU A 45 -9.37 -47.66 -3.46
N HIS A 46 -9.94 -48.79 -3.89
CA HIS A 46 -9.24 -49.76 -4.71
C HIS A 46 -8.85 -49.17 -6.08
N THR A 47 -9.77 -48.46 -6.74
CA THR A 47 -9.53 -47.80 -8.03
C THR A 47 -8.46 -46.73 -7.91
N LEU A 48 -8.52 -45.90 -6.86
CA LEU A 48 -7.51 -44.88 -6.57
C LEU A 48 -6.14 -45.50 -6.32
N THR A 49 -6.09 -46.61 -5.57
CA THR A 49 -4.83 -47.34 -5.31
C THR A 49 -4.22 -47.86 -6.61
N LEU A 50 -5.03 -48.42 -7.51
CA LEU A 50 -4.57 -48.91 -8.82
C LEU A 50 -4.09 -47.78 -9.73
N LEU A 51 -4.73 -46.61 -9.68
CA LEU A 51 -4.43 -45.49 -10.57
C LEU A 51 -3.35 -44.55 -10.05
N LEU A 52 -3.06 -44.56 -8.74
CA LEU A 52 -2.13 -43.62 -8.10
C LEU A 52 -0.72 -43.69 -8.71
N GLU A 53 -0.15 -44.89 -8.82
CA GLU A 53 1.20 -45.07 -9.37
C GLU A 53 1.26 -44.70 -10.87
N PRO A 54 0.38 -45.21 -11.75
CA PRO A 54 0.33 -44.79 -13.16
C PRO A 54 0.16 -43.29 -13.35
N TRP A 55 -0.73 -42.66 -12.57
CA TRP A 55 -0.98 -41.23 -12.62
C TRP A 55 0.25 -40.41 -12.20
N THR A 56 0.91 -40.83 -11.12
CA THR A 56 2.13 -40.20 -10.62
C THR A 56 3.26 -40.30 -11.65
N LEU A 57 3.42 -41.44 -12.30
CA LEU A 57 4.42 -41.63 -13.34
C LEU A 57 4.13 -40.78 -14.59
N LEU A 58 2.86 -40.71 -15.00
CA LEU A 58 2.43 -39.89 -16.13
C LEU A 58 2.65 -38.39 -15.86
N THR A 59 2.23 -37.90 -14.70
CA THR A 59 2.42 -36.49 -14.30
C THR A 59 3.88 -36.10 -14.14
N THR A 60 4.72 -37.00 -13.60
CA THR A 60 6.17 -36.77 -13.50
C THR A 60 6.79 -36.67 -14.90
N ARG A 61 6.46 -37.59 -15.81
CA ARG A 61 6.95 -37.58 -17.19
C ARG A 61 6.50 -36.33 -17.95
N ASP A 62 5.25 -35.92 -17.78
CA ASP A 62 4.71 -34.72 -18.42
C ASP A 62 5.42 -33.48 -17.86
N THR A 63 5.61 -33.40 -16.55
CA THR A 63 6.37 -32.31 -15.91
C THR A 63 7.79 -32.21 -16.48
N ASP A 64 8.52 -33.32 -16.57
CA ASP A 64 9.87 -33.37 -17.15
C ASP A 64 9.89 -32.99 -18.65
N THR A 65 8.81 -33.23 -19.36
CA THR A 65 8.68 -32.91 -20.78
C THR A 65 8.37 -31.42 -20.98
N PHE A 66 7.42 -30.87 -20.21
CA PHE A 66 6.98 -29.50 -20.35
C PHE A 66 7.90 -28.48 -19.67
N GLN A 67 8.67 -28.87 -18.65
CA GLN A 67 9.72 -28.01 -18.07
C GLN A 67 10.89 -27.75 -19.03
N LYS A 68 11.05 -28.56 -20.08
CA LYS A 68 12.07 -28.33 -21.12
C LYS A 68 11.67 -27.23 -22.10
N VAL A 69 10.40 -26.83 -22.12
CA VAL A 69 9.92 -25.74 -22.98
C VAL A 69 9.96 -24.47 -22.16
N ALA A 70 10.87 -23.55 -22.54
CA ALA A 70 10.93 -22.24 -21.90
C ALA A 70 9.57 -21.56 -22.02
N VAL A 71 8.96 -21.23 -20.87
CA VAL A 71 7.72 -20.47 -20.82
C VAL A 71 7.99 -19.10 -21.44
N ARG A 72 7.44 -18.85 -22.63
CA ARG A 72 7.52 -17.57 -23.30
C ARG A 72 6.29 -16.75 -22.88
N GLU A 73 6.49 -15.85 -21.94
CA GLU A 73 5.49 -14.84 -21.62
C GLU A 73 5.38 -13.86 -22.79
N GLU A 74 4.20 -13.82 -23.42
CA GLU A 74 3.89 -12.88 -24.49
C GLU A 74 2.79 -11.94 -23.99
N THR A 75 3.18 -10.77 -23.47
CA THR A 75 2.23 -9.72 -23.11
C THR A 75 1.68 -9.08 -24.36
N ARG A 76 0.43 -9.40 -24.70
CA ARG A 76 -0.31 -8.72 -25.77
C ARG A 76 -1.05 -7.54 -25.14
N GLN A 77 -0.57 -6.33 -25.41
CA GLN A 77 -1.29 -5.13 -25.01
C GLN A 77 -2.37 -4.83 -26.04
N VAL A 78 -3.58 -4.53 -25.56
CA VAL A 78 -4.64 -4.01 -26.42
C VAL A 78 -4.35 -2.54 -26.62
N GLU A 79 -3.80 -2.18 -27.77
CA GLU A 79 -3.63 -0.79 -28.20
C GLU A 79 -5.00 -0.19 -28.55
N SER A 80 -5.79 0.14 -27.54
CA SER A 80 -7.02 0.90 -27.73
C SER A 80 -6.70 2.35 -28.10
N GLU A 81 -7.62 3.05 -28.76
CA GLU A 81 -7.46 4.48 -29.05
C GLU A 81 -7.23 5.30 -27.78
N GLN A 82 -7.89 4.91 -26.68
CA GLN A 82 -7.73 5.53 -25.36
C GLN A 82 -6.32 5.35 -24.80
N TYR A 83 -5.72 4.16 -24.99
CA TYR A 83 -4.36 3.88 -24.57
C TYR A 83 -3.35 4.73 -25.35
N ARG A 84 -3.55 4.88 -26.67
CA ARG A 84 -2.70 5.73 -27.51
C ARG A 84 -2.80 7.20 -27.15
N GLU A 85 -4.00 7.69 -26.83
CA GLU A 85 -4.18 9.07 -26.36
C GLU A 85 -3.49 9.28 -25.01
N LEU A 86 -3.67 8.34 -24.07
CA LEU A 86 -3.00 8.39 -22.77
C LEU A 86 -1.47 8.38 -22.90
N GLN A 87 -0.94 7.53 -23.78
CA GLN A 87 0.49 7.45 -24.05
C GLN A 87 1.04 8.76 -24.63
N THR A 88 0.32 9.36 -25.58
CA THR A 88 0.69 10.68 -26.14
C THR A 88 0.72 11.74 -25.06
N ARG A 89 -0.30 11.81 -24.20
CA ARG A 89 -0.35 12.78 -23.09
C ARG A 89 0.76 12.56 -22.06
N TYR A 90 1.11 11.30 -21.82
CA TYR A 90 2.23 10.95 -20.94
C TYR A 90 3.56 11.43 -21.51
N GLU A 91 3.84 11.15 -22.78
CA GLU A 91 5.04 11.62 -23.49
C GLU A 91 5.12 13.15 -23.51
N GLU A 92 4.00 13.84 -23.79
CA GLU A 92 3.94 15.30 -23.68
C GLU A 92 4.21 15.81 -22.27
N ALA A 93 3.68 15.13 -21.23
CA ALA A 93 3.91 15.52 -19.84
C ALA A 93 5.37 15.33 -19.44
N VAL A 94 6.00 14.23 -19.85
CA VAL A 94 7.43 13.97 -19.65
C VAL A 94 8.27 15.03 -20.34
N HIS A 95 7.98 15.32 -21.61
CA HIS A 95 8.71 16.35 -22.36
C HIS A 95 8.51 17.75 -21.74
N ARG A 96 7.30 18.09 -21.26
CA ARG A 96 7.06 19.32 -20.49
C ARG A 96 7.89 19.36 -19.21
N LEU A 97 8.02 18.23 -18.51
CA LEU A 97 8.81 18.13 -17.29
C LEU A 97 10.30 18.29 -17.56
N GLU A 98 10.81 17.69 -18.64
CA GLU A 98 12.20 17.84 -19.09
C GLU A 98 12.49 19.27 -19.55
N GLN A 99 11.61 19.88 -20.33
CA GLN A 99 11.73 21.29 -20.71
C GLN A 99 11.72 22.21 -19.48
N HIS A 100 10.88 21.92 -18.49
CA HIS A 100 10.84 22.67 -17.25
C HIS A 100 12.10 22.44 -16.39
N ALA A 101 12.64 21.23 -16.37
CA ALA A 101 13.90 20.91 -15.69
C ALA A 101 15.10 21.61 -16.35
N VAL A 102 15.16 21.63 -17.69
CA VAL A 102 16.18 22.37 -18.45
C VAL A 102 16.01 23.88 -18.25
N ALA A 103 14.77 24.39 -18.29
CA ALA A 103 14.48 25.79 -17.99
C ALA A 103 14.84 26.16 -16.54
N GLN A 104 14.68 25.25 -15.57
CA GLN A 104 15.11 25.43 -14.18
C GLN A 104 16.62 25.35 -14.01
N ALA A 105 17.32 24.50 -14.78
CA ALA A 105 18.79 24.42 -14.76
C ALA A 105 19.46 25.65 -15.40
N CYS A 106 18.83 26.23 -16.42
CA CYS A 106 19.24 27.50 -17.03
C CYS A 106 18.70 28.73 -16.27
N ARG A 107 17.84 28.53 -15.28
CA ARG A 107 17.37 29.62 -14.41
C ARG A 107 18.53 29.98 -13.49
N PRO A 108 18.96 31.25 -13.41
CA PRO A 108 19.81 31.67 -12.31
C PRO A 108 19.13 31.24 -11.00
N PRO A 109 19.89 30.79 -9.98
CA PRO A 109 19.31 30.36 -8.71
C PRO A 109 18.29 31.41 -8.29
N PRO A 110 17.06 31.01 -7.92
CA PRO A 110 16.06 31.97 -7.49
C PRO A 110 16.75 32.87 -6.45
N PRO A 111 16.65 34.20 -6.58
CA PRO A 111 17.16 35.07 -5.53
C PRO A 111 16.60 34.50 -4.23
N PRO A 112 17.45 34.30 -3.20
CA PRO A 112 17.03 33.64 -1.96
C PRO A 112 15.69 34.24 -1.59
N LEU A 113 14.66 33.39 -1.42
CA LEU A 113 13.28 33.83 -1.15
C LEU A 113 13.35 34.93 -0.10
N GLU A 114 13.35 36.17 -0.57
CA GLU A 114 13.09 37.33 0.24
C GLU A 114 11.57 37.25 0.40
N VAL A 115 11.16 36.36 1.30
CA VAL A 115 10.18 36.77 2.30
C VAL A 115 10.58 38.21 2.63
N PRO A 116 9.71 39.21 2.47
CA PRO A 116 10.02 40.57 2.89
C PRO A 116 10.23 40.58 4.41
N ARG A 117 11.34 40.01 4.88
CA ARG A 117 11.93 40.31 6.15
C ARG A 117 12.44 41.71 5.91
N SER A 118 11.69 42.67 6.42
CA SER A 118 12.10 44.05 6.42
C SER A 118 13.61 44.12 6.67
N PRO A 119 14.40 44.79 5.82
CA PRO A 119 15.85 44.95 6.05
C PRO A 119 16.17 45.45 7.47
N ALA A 120 15.18 46.11 8.10
CA ALA A 120 15.16 46.55 9.49
C ALA A 120 15.26 45.44 10.56
N MET A 121 15.00 44.17 10.26
CA MET A 121 15.02 43.12 11.29
C MET A 121 16.45 42.68 11.66
N TRP A 122 17.39 42.73 10.70
CA TRP A 122 18.81 42.43 10.95
C TRP A 122 19.60 43.61 11.52
N SER A 123 19.12 44.84 11.34
CA SER A 123 19.76 46.02 11.96
C SER A 123 19.60 46.03 13.48
N ALA A 124 18.54 45.41 14.02
CA ALA A 124 18.34 45.18 15.45
C ALA A 124 19.22 44.05 16.03
N VAL A 125 19.81 43.21 15.17
CA VAL A 125 20.67 42.09 15.58
C VAL A 125 22.12 42.59 15.69
N PRO A 126 22.83 42.32 16.81
CA PRO A 126 24.24 42.64 16.94
C PRO A 126 25.07 42.07 15.79
N GLU A 127 26.08 42.81 15.33
CA GLU A 127 26.89 42.45 14.16
C GLU A 127 27.48 41.03 14.23
N ARG A 128 27.89 40.61 15.43
CA ARG A 128 28.42 39.26 15.71
C ARG A 128 27.44 38.10 15.39
N TYR A 129 26.14 38.38 15.29
CA TYR A 129 25.11 37.39 14.98
C TYR A 129 24.42 37.65 13.63
N ARG A 130 24.82 38.69 12.87
CA ARG A 130 24.28 38.90 11.52
C ARG A 130 24.77 37.77 10.61
N GLY A 131 23.84 37.13 9.91
CA GLY A 131 24.17 35.99 9.04
C GLY A 131 24.33 34.65 9.78
N TYR A 132 23.98 34.58 11.07
CA TYR A 132 23.89 33.30 11.78
C TYR A 132 22.91 32.37 11.06
N ARG A 133 23.35 31.13 10.78
CA ARG A 133 22.55 30.13 10.05
C ARG A 133 22.18 28.97 10.96
N LEU A 134 21.05 28.32 10.67
CA LEU A 134 20.61 27.13 11.38
C LEU A 134 21.67 26.02 11.38
N GLY A 135 22.45 25.88 10.28
CA GLY A 135 23.55 24.93 10.22
C GLY A 135 24.65 25.17 11.26
N SER A 136 24.99 26.44 11.52
CA SER A 136 25.97 26.82 12.54
C SER A 136 25.49 26.48 13.95
N LEU A 137 24.19 26.70 14.19
CA LEU A 137 23.51 26.37 15.44
C LEU A 137 23.49 24.85 15.70
N LEU A 138 23.17 24.06 14.67
CA LEU A 138 23.11 22.59 14.77
C LEU A 138 24.49 21.97 15.06
N GLY A 139 25.58 22.66 14.67
CA GLY A 139 26.95 22.23 14.98
C GLY A 139 27.36 22.43 16.44
N HIS A 140 26.67 23.29 17.19
CA HIS A 140 27.00 23.59 18.58
C HIS A 140 25.94 23.06 19.53
N ARG A 141 26.27 21.97 20.24
CA ARG A 141 25.34 21.27 21.14
C ARG A 141 24.67 22.19 22.17
N MET A 142 25.43 23.11 22.75
CA MET A 142 24.89 24.00 23.77
C MET A 142 23.94 25.05 23.21
N GLU A 143 24.25 25.61 22.05
CA GLU A 143 23.38 26.60 21.41
C GLU A 143 22.10 25.95 20.90
N LEU A 144 22.19 24.73 20.36
CA LEU A 144 21.01 23.95 19.99
C LEU A 144 20.11 23.69 21.20
N GLN A 145 20.69 23.41 22.37
CA GLN A 145 19.92 23.23 23.60
C GLN A 145 19.21 24.53 24.01
N HIS A 146 19.93 25.65 24.03
CA HIS A 146 19.32 26.96 24.34
C HIS A 146 18.21 27.33 23.36
N PHE A 147 18.42 27.08 22.07
CA PHE A 147 17.41 27.32 21.05
C PHE A 147 16.20 26.42 21.22
N THR A 148 16.42 25.15 21.57
CA THR A 148 15.32 24.19 21.84
C THR A 148 14.48 24.64 23.03
N SER A 149 15.12 25.06 24.13
CA SER A 149 14.41 25.61 25.31
C SER A 149 13.64 26.88 24.94
N PHE A 150 14.26 27.80 24.20
CA PHE A 150 13.57 29.00 23.72
C PHE A 150 12.32 28.66 22.88
N LEU A 151 12.40 27.68 21.98
CA LEU A 151 11.26 27.26 21.18
C LEU A 151 10.18 26.55 22.00
N GLN A 152 10.55 25.84 23.08
CA GLN A 152 9.58 25.24 24.00
C GLN A 152 8.77 26.32 24.71
N ASP A 153 9.41 27.37 25.20
CA ASP A 153 8.76 28.49 25.88
C ASP A 153 7.81 29.27 24.95
N ASN A 154 8.06 29.23 23.64
CA ASN A 154 7.26 29.91 22.61
C ASN A 154 6.33 28.97 21.83
N THR A 155 6.08 27.74 22.32
CA THR A 155 5.22 26.72 21.67
C THR A 155 5.61 26.34 20.22
N ALA A 156 6.84 26.64 19.82
CA ALA A 156 7.36 26.46 18.47
C ALA A 156 8.32 25.26 18.35
N SER A 157 8.54 24.52 19.44
CA SER A 157 9.41 23.34 19.50
C SER A 157 9.00 22.24 18.51
N ILE A 158 7.72 22.16 18.19
CA ILE A 158 7.17 21.23 17.22
C ILE A 158 7.75 21.42 15.81
N HIS A 159 8.06 22.67 15.41
CA HIS A 159 8.63 22.97 14.09
C HIS A 159 10.06 22.44 13.97
N LEU A 160 10.89 22.67 14.99
CA LEU A 160 12.25 22.14 15.02
C LEU A 160 12.25 20.61 15.06
N THR A 161 11.36 20.03 15.86
CA THR A 161 11.22 18.56 15.94
C THR A 161 10.79 17.97 14.60
N CYS A 162 9.83 18.59 13.92
CA CYS A 162 9.40 18.21 12.57
C CYS A 162 10.56 18.23 11.57
N TRP A 163 11.35 19.31 11.58
CA TRP A 163 12.50 19.45 10.70
C TRP A 163 13.55 18.36 10.96
N LEU A 164 13.86 18.06 12.23
CA LEU A 164 14.79 17.01 12.62
C LEU A 164 14.32 15.62 12.18
N ASP A 165 13.03 15.31 12.36
CA ASP A 165 12.45 14.02 11.96
C ASP A 165 12.52 13.83 10.43
N ILE A 166 12.23 14.88 9.64
CA ILE A 166 12.36 14.85 8.18
C ILE A 166 13.82 14.69 7.76
N GLU A 167 14.73 15.44 8.38
CA GLU A 167 16.15 15.33 8.10
C GLU A 167 16.72 13.95 8.47
N HIS A 168 16.21 13.31 9.52
CA HIS A 168 16.56 11.93 9.85
C HIS A 168 16.03 10.97 8.79
N TYR A 169 14.77 11.11 8.36
CA TYR A 169 14.19 10.30 7.27
C TYR A 169 14.98 10.40 5.96
N ARG A 170 15.44 11.60 5.59
CA ARG A 170 16.27 11.82 4.39
C ARG A 170 17.60 11.09 4.41
N ARG A 171 18.15 10.80 5.61
CA ARG A 171 19.41 10.07 5.77
C ARG A 171 19.25 8.56 5.70
N ILE A 172 18.03 8.03 5.75
CA ILE A 172 17.78 6.58 5.68
C ILE A 172 18.04 6.08 4.25
N PRO A 173 18.91 5.06 4.06
CA PRO A 173 19.20 4.52 2.74
C PRO A 173 17.94 4.00 2.02
N HIS A 174 17.83 4.26 0.71
CA HIS A 174 16.69 3.80 -0.11
C HIS A 174 16.53 2.27 -0.18
N LYS A 175 17.59 1.51 0.15
CA LYS A 175 17.57 0.04 0.17
C LYS A 175 16.78 -0.51 1.36
N ASP A 176 16.71 0.24 2.47
CA ASP A 176 15.93 -0.16 3.65
C ASP A 176 14.50 0.37 3.55
N LYS A 177 13.70 -0.31 2.70
CA LYS A 177 12.32 0.09 2.41
C LYS A 177 11.44 0.02 3.66
N ALA A 178 11.59 -1.04 4.46
CA ALA A 178 10.78 -1.25 5.66
C ALA A 178 10.98 -0.12 6.68
N GLN A 179 12.24 0.24 6.97
CA GLN A 179 12.54 1.34 7.89
C GLN A 179 12.04 2.69 7.36
N ARG A 180 12.16 2.94 6.05
CA ARG A 180 11.64 4.17 5.43
C ARG A 180 10.12 4.26 5.47
N GLU A 181 9.41 3.17 5.20
CA GLU A 181 7.95 3.11 5.25
C GLU A 181 7.41 3.32 6.67
N ASP A 182 8.05 2.70 7.66
CA ASP A 182 7.68 2.90 9.07
C ASP A 182 7.89 4.35 9.51
N LYS A 183 9.06 4.93 9.17
CA LYS A 183 9.38 6.32 9.49
C LYS A 183 8.51 7.32 8.72
N SER A 184 8.18 7.07 7.46
CA SER A 184 7.31 7.96 6.68
C SER A 184 5.89 7.96 7.24
N ARG A 185 5.38 6.80 7.67
CA ARG A 185 4.09 6.68 8.36
C ARG A 185 4.07 7.48 9.65
N LEU A 186 5.09 7.32 10.49
CA LEU A 186 5.21 8.06 11.75
C LEU A 186 5.23 9.59 11.53
N ILE A 187 5.99 10.07 10.53
CA ILE A 187 6.06 11.49 10.18
C ILE A 187 4.70 11.98 9.67
N LYS A 188 4.02 11.20 8.82
CA LYS A 188 2.68 11.52 8.31
C LYS A 188 1.69 11.66 9.45
N ASP A 189 1.61 10.70 10.35
CA ASP A 189 0.64 10.70 11.45
C ASP A 189 0.89 11.87 12.43
N LYS A 190 2.17 12.14 12.72
CA LYS A 190 2.58 13.16 13.68
C LYS A 190 2.41 14.59 13.15
N TYR A 191 2.62 14.83 11.85
CA TYR A 191 2.69 16.18 11.28
C TYR A 191 1.60 16.49 10.24
N LEU A 192 1.20 15.53 9.40
CA LEU A 192 0.19 15.74 8.36
C LEU A 192 -1.24 15.58 8.90
N ASN A 193 -1.58 16.38 9.90
CA ASN A 193 -2.88 16.40 10.55
C ASN A 193 -3.45 17.83 10.64
N ARG A 194 -4.74 17.93 10.99
CA ARG A 194 -5.45 19.20 11.14
C ARG A 194 -4.99 20.05 12.33
N LYS A 195 -4.17 19.51 13.22
CA LYS A 195 -3.64 20.26 14.38
C LYS A 195 -2.35 21.00 14.04
N TYR A 196 -1.59 20.49 13.08
CA TYR A 196 -0.30 21.06 12.69
C TYR A 196 -0.29 21.53 11.23
N PHE A 197 -0.06 20.63 10.28
CA PHE A 197 0.14 21.03 8.88
C PHE A 197 -1.12 21.55 8.19
N PHE A 198 -2.30 21.02 8.54
CA PHE A 198 -3.59 21.47 8.00
C PHE A 198 -4.39 22.31 9.01
N GLY A 199 -3.70 22.86 10.02
CA GLY A 199 -4.32 23.69 11.06
C GLY A 199 -4.40 25.17 10.68
N PRO A 200 -5.11 25.97 11.50
CA PRO A 200 -5.16 27.42 11.34
C PRO A 200 -3.79 28.08 11.51
N ASP A 201 -2.95 27.54 12.40
CA ASP A 201 -1.57 28.00 12.67
C ASP A 201 -0.54 27.21 11.85
N SER A 202 -0.91 26.80 10.64
CA SER A 202 -0.04 25.98 9.81
C SER A 202 1.25 26.72 9.45
N PRO A 203 2.40 26.04 9.48
CA PRO A 203 3.65 26.59 8.98
C PRO A 203 3.69 26.73 7.44
N ALA A 204 2.69 26.18 6.73
CA ALA A 204 2.61 26.17 5.27
C ALA A 204 1.41 26.99 4.77
N THR A 205 1.57 27.64 3.62
CA THR A 205 0.47 28.38 2.97
C THR A 205 -0.60 27.42 2.44
N ARG A 206 -1.82 27.92 2.21
CA ARG A 206 -2.91 27.08 1.65
C ARG A 206 -2.52 26.39 0.34
N GLN A 207 -1.86 27.13 -0.56
CA GLN A 207 -1.36 26.57 -1.81
C GLN A 207 -0.39 25.40 -1.59
N GLN A 208 0.54 25.54 -0.64
CA GLN A 208 1.49 24.46 -0.31
C GLN A 208 0.80 23.24 0.31
N GLN A 209 -0.25 23.47 1.11
CA GLN A 209 -1.05 22.38 1.67
C GLN A 209 -1.80 21.61 0.56
N ASP A 210 -2.38 22.32 -0.40
CA ASP A 210 -3.10 21.72 -1.54
C ASP A 210 -2.15 20.92 -2.46
N GLU A 211 -0.94 21.43 -2.71
CA GLU A 211 0.10 20.73 -3.47
C GLU A 211 0.47 19.39 -2.82
N VAL A 212 0.71 19.38 -1.49
CA VAL A 212 1.01 18.14 -0.75
C VAL A 212 -0.16 17.15 -0.80
N MET A 213 -1.40 17.64 -0.69
CA MET A 213 -2.59 16.79 -0.80
C MET A 213 -2.69 16.15 -2.19
N SER A 214 -2.46 16.92 -3.26
CA SER A 214 -2.52 16.42 -4.64
C SER A 214 -1.47 15.34 -4.93
N GLN A 215 -0.27 15.44 -4.34
CA GLN A 215 0.79 14.45 -4.50
C GLN A 215 0.58 13.19 -3.63
N SER A 216 -0.20 13.30 -2.55
CA SER A 216 -0.47 12.17 -1.64
C SER A 216 -1.64 11.28 -2.06
N LEU A 217 -2.39 11.67 -3.10
CA LEU A 217 -3.55 10.96 -3.67
C LEU A 217 -3.22 10.21 -4.98
N LEU A 218 -1.95 10.22 -5.41
CA LEU A 218 -1.40 9.41 -6.51
C LEU A 218 -0.46 8.34 -5.93
#